data_AF-A0A1H8L3S1-F1
#
_entry.id   AF-A0A1H8L3S1-F1
#
_cell.length_a   1.000
_cell.length_b   1.000
_cell.length_c   1.000
_cell.angle_alpha   90.00
_cell.angle_beta   90.00
_cell.angle_gamma   90.00
#
_symmetry.space_group_name_H-M   'P 1'
#
loop_
_entity.id
_entity.type
_entity.pdbx_description
1 polymer ?
#
loop_
_entity_poly.entity_id
_entity_poly.type
_entity_poly.pdbx_seq_one_letter_code
_entity_poly.pdbx_strand_id
1 'polypeptide(L)'
;METRRPLPRLSFQAGALRAGSRVLPAEVAVALSYNGSTHAVMMATPADLVDFAYGFSLTEGIATPDEIASVDVVETAQGIDLQIWLTEAAAARQAKRRRSMAGPVGCGLCGIDSLEEALRLPRPIAPSDFALTPAQVMQAVADLPAHQPLHDATRAAHCAAFWTAGAIVAAREDVGRHNALDKLIGSLIRTPRGPGALVLTCRTSIDMVQKACVFGAPVLIAVSAPTATAVDAAEAAGLTLIALARPDGFECFTHPHRIASSEAAHVA
;
A
#
# COMPACT_ATOMS: atom_id res chain seq x y z
N MET A 1 -3.39 11.72 16.88
CA MET A 1 -2.18 12.44 16.44
C MET A 1 -2.53 13.40 15.31
N GLU A 2 -1.85 14.54 15.19
CA GLU A 2 -2.09 15.51 14.11
C GLU A 2 -1.50 14.97 12.79
N THR A 3 -2.33 14.81 11.75
CA THR A 3 -1.93 14.22 10.45
C THR A 3 -1.50 15.27 9.43
N ARG A 4 -1.76 16.55 9.69
CA ARG A 4 -1.44 17.68 8.82
C ARG A 4 -1.47 18.97 9.63
N ARG A 5 -0.66 19.96 9.25
CA ARG A 5 -0.62 21.27 9.92
C ARG A 5 -0.39 22.42 8.93
N PRO A 6 -0.90 23.63 9.19
CA PRO A 6 -0.58 24.80 8.40
C PRO A 6 0.85 25.26 8.68
N LEU A 7 1.63 25.50 7.62
CA LEU A 7 2.97 26.08 7.71
C LEU A 7 3.04 27.39 6.91
N PRO A 8 3.82 28.38 7.37
CA PRO A 8 4.01 29.62 6.63
C PRO A 8 4.68 29.35 5.29
N ARG A 9 4.25 30.08 4.27
CA ARG A 9 4.88 30.04 2.94
C ARG A 9 4.88 31.43 2.30
N LEU A 10 5.81 31.60 1.37
CA LEU A 10 5.76 32.66 0.37
C LEU A 10 5.27 32.07 -0.95
N SER A 11 4.45 32.81 -1.69
CA SER A 11 3.92 32.38 -2.98
C SER A 11 4.07 33.48 -4.02
N PHE A 12 4.35 33.08 -5.27
CA PHE A 12 4.45 34.00 -6.39
C PHE A 12 3.32 33.72 -7.39
N GLN A 13 2.43 34.69 -7.60
CA GLN A 13 1.31 34.58 -8.53
C GLN A 13 1.06 35.94 -9.18
N ALA A 14 0.82 35.95 -10.49
CA ALA A 14 0.55 37.16 -11.27
C ALA A 14 1.57 38.29 -11.03
N GLY A 15 2.86 37.97 -10.98
CA GLY A 15 3.94 38.95 -10.82
C GLY A 15 4.18 39.44 -9.38
N ALA A 16 3.44 38.95 -8.39
CA ALA A 16 3.52 39.43 -7.01
C ALA A 16 3.85 38.31 -6.00
N LEU A 17 4.68 38.65 -5.00
CA LEU A 17 4.92 37.83 -3.83
C LEU A 17 3.80 38.04 -2.79
N ARG A 18 3.28 36.94 -2.24
CA ARG A 18 2.25 36.93 -1.19
C ARG A 18 2.63 35.98 -0.08
N ALA A 19 2.71 36.48 1.14
CA ALA A 19 2.82 35.67 2.34
C ALA A 19 1.47 34.98 2.64
N GLY A 20 1.52 33.78 3.20
CA GLY A 20 0.34 33.05 3.63
C GLY A 20 0.72 31.75 4.31
N SER A 21 -0.23 30.82 4.39
CA SER A 21 0.01 29.46 4.87
C SER A 21 -0.36 28.43 3.82
N ARG A 22 0.12 27.19 4.02
CA ARG A 22 -0.34 26.00 3.32
C ARG A 22 -0.39 24.84 4.31
N VAL A 23 -1.46 24.06 4.25
CA VAL A 23 -1.56 22.82 5.00
C VAL A 23 -0.65 21.79 4.35
N LEU A 24 0.25 21.20 5.13
CA LEU A 24 1.18 20.16 4.72
C LEU A 24 0.96 18.91 5.58
N PRO A 25 1.23 17.70 5.07
CA PRO A 25 1.02 16.48 5.82
C PRO A 25 2.08 16.37 6.92
N ALA A 26 1.72 15.75 8.03
CA ALA A 26 2.67 15.31 9.02
C ALA A 26 3.37 14.04 8.52
N GLU A 27 4.69 14.01 8.71
CA GLU A 27 5.54 12.87 8.43
C GLU A 27 6.43 12.68 9.66
N VAL A 28 6.28 11.55 10.33
CA VAL A 28 6.97 11.24 11.60
C VAL A 28 7.70 9.91 11.49
N ALA A 29 8.76 9.74 12.30
CA ALA A 29 9.42 8.47 12.44
C ALA A 29 8.50 7.48 13.18
N VAL A 30 8.27 6.32 12.58
CA VAL A 30 7.47 5.22 13.12
C VAL A 30 8.35 3.98 13.17
N ALA A 31 8.77 3.58 14.36
CA ALA A 31 9.47 2.33 14.59
C ALA A 31 8.49 1.16 14.58
N LEU A 32 8.85 0.05 13.94
CA LEU A 32 8.15 -1.22 14.04
C LEU A 32 9.01 -2.17 14.87
N SER A 33 8.61 -2.37 16.12
CA SER A 33 9.36 -3.15 17.11
C SER A 33 8.65 -4.45 17.40
N TYR A 34 9.33 -5.58 17.18
CA TYR A 34 8.76 -6.91 17.40
C TYR A 34 9.38 -7.53 18.64
N ASN A 35 8.54 -7.90 19.62
CA ASN A 35 8.95 -8.52 20.88
C ASN A 35 10.14 -7.78 21.55
N GLY A 36 10.08 -6.44 21.58
CA GLY A 36 11.09 -5.57 22.21
C GLY A 36 12.32 -5.25 21.34
N SER A 37 12.39 -5.71 20.09
CA SER A 37 13.47 -5.36 19.16
C SER A 37 12.96 -4.58 17.95
N THR A 38 13.48 -3.37 17.74
CA THR A 38 13.18 -2.58 16.54
C THR A 38 13.67 -3.29 15.29
N HIS A 39 12.75 -3.46 14.33
CA HIS A 39 13.01 -4.10 13.05
C HIS A 39 13.20 -3.07 11.94
N ALA A 40 12.38 -2.02 11.94
CA ALA A 40 12.35 -0.98 10.92
C ALA A 40 12.00 0.38 11.53
N VAL A 41 12.43 1.46 10.89
CA VAL A 41 11.92 2.81 11.16
C VAL A 41 11.50 3.43 9.85
N MET A 42 10.24 3.86 9.80
CA MET A 42 9.57 4.36 8.62
C MET A 42 9.17 5.82 8.81
N MET A 43 9.39 6.65 7.79
CA MET A 43 8.72 7.94 7.75
C MET A 43 7.29 7.72 7.27
N ALA A 44 6.31 8.08 8.08
CA ALA A 44 4.90 7.80 7.81
C ALA A 44 3.98 8.90 8.35
N THR A 45 2.77 8.95 7.81
CA THR A 45 1.68 9.75 8.37
C THR A 45 1.19 9.08 9.67
N PRO A 46 1.04 9.82 10.79
CA PRO A 46 0.63 9.26 12.09
C PRO A 46 -0.89 8.98 12.16
N ALA A 47 -1.36 8.12 11.26
CA ALA A 47 -2.74 7.66 11.13
C ALA A 47 -2.77 6.18 10.76
N ASP A 48 -3.83 5.47 11.17
CA ASP A 48 -4.05 4.06 10.81
C ASP A 48 -2.85 3.16 11.14
N LEU A 49 -2.18 3.44 12.26
CA LEU A 49 -0.88 2.83 12.58
C LEU A 49 -0.99 1.36 12.99
N VAL A 50 -2.12 0.95 13.58
CA VAL A 50 -2.40 -0.47 13.81
C VAL A 50 -2.53 -1.18 12.47
N ASP A 51 -3.22 -0.59 11.49
CA ASP A 51 -3.29 -1.16 10.15
C ASP A 51 -1.90 -1.22 9.52
N PHE A 52 -1.07 -0.18 9.70
CA PHE A 52 0.30 -0.19 9.22
C PHE A 52 1.12 -1.36 9.79
N ALA A 53 1.02 -1.61 11.10
CA ALA A 53 1.72 -2.71 11.77
C ALA A 53 1.34 -4.08 11.18
N TYR A 54 0.04 -4.35 11.02
CA TYR A 54 -0.44 -5.61 10.42
C TYR A 54 -0.03 -5.75 8.96
N GLY A 55 -0.20 -4.68 8.18
CA GLY A 55 0.14 -4.64 6.76
C GLY A 55 1.61 -4.95 6.53
N PHE A 56 2.48 -4.18 7.19
CA PHE A 56 3.92 -4.35 7.10
C PHE A 56 4.35 -5.76 7.54
N SER A 57 3.81 -6.25 8.66
CA SER A 57 4.11 -7.61 9.16
C SER A 57 3.81 -8.68 8.12
N LEU A 58 2.68 -8.55 7.41
CA LEU A 58 2.25 -9.51 6.40
C LEU A 58 3.07 -9.37 5.11
N THR A 59 3.20 -8.15 4.58
CA THR A 59 3.88 -7.89 3.30
C THR A 59 5.37 -8.20 3.36
N GLU A 60 5.99 -8.00 4.51
CA GLU A 60 7.38 -8.39 4.75
C GLU A 60 7.51 -9.87 5.14
N GLY A 61 6.43 -10.65 5.16
CA GLY A 61 6.45 -12.08 5.50
C GLY A 61 6.96 -12.36 6.91
N ILE A 62 6.74 -11.42 7.84
CA ILE A 62 7.13 -11.53 9.25
C ILE A 62 6.10 -12.40 9.98
N ALA A 63 4.81 -12.10 9.81
CA ALA A 63 3.71 -12.77 10.51
C ALA A 63 2.41 -12.75 9.69
N THR A 64 1.59 -13.78 9.85
CA THR A 64 0.17 -13.76 9.50
C THR A 64 -0.62 -12.98 10.54
N PRO A 65 -1.88 -12.58 10.25
CA PRO A 65 -2.69 -11.78 11.18
C PRO A 65 -2.92 -12.46 12.53
N ASP A 66 -3.11 -13.77 12.51
CA ASP A 66 -3.32 -14.67 13.66
C ASP A 66 -2.04 -14.92 14.48
N GLU A 67 -0.87 -14.66 13.91
CA GLU A 67 0.41 -14.73 14.61
C GLU A 67 0.76 -13.43 15.37
N ILE A 68 -0.04 -12.37 15.24
CA ILE A 68 0.11 -11.10 15.94
C ILE A 68 -0.83 -11.08 17.16
N ALA A 69 -0.25 -11.16 18.36
CA ALA A 69 -0.99 -11.20 19.61
C ALA A 69 -1.52 -9.81 20.02
N SER A 70 -0.74 -8.75 19.81
CA SER A 70 -1.16 -7.37 20.07
C SER A 70 -0.25 -6.36 19.37
N VAL A 71 -0.78 -5.15 19.21
CA VAL A 71 -0.06 -3.98 18.70
C VAL A 71 -0.35 -2.81 19.63
N ASP A 72 0.68 -2.31 20.30
CA ASP A 72 0.62 -1.10 21.12
C ASP A 72 1.25 0.07 20.38
N VAL A 73 0.55 1.21 20.35
CA VAL A 73 1.03 2.44 19.72
C VAL A 73 1.57 3.37 20.81
N VAL A 74 2.90 3.50 20.90
CA VAL A 74 3.56 4.28 21.95
C VAL A 74 4.12 5.57 21.37
N GLU A 75 3.58 6.71 21.81
CA GLU A 75 4.14 8.02 21.50
C GLU A 75 5.43 8.27 22.29
N THR A 76 6.46 8.76 21.60
CA THR A 76 7.76 9.11 22.19
C THR A 76 8.15 10.53 21.78
N ALA A 77 9.17 11.09 22.42
CA ALA A 77 9.69 12.41 22.04
C ALA A 77 10.27 12.45 20.61
N GLN A 78 10.67 11.31 20.05
CA GLN A 78 11.34 11.22 18.74
C GLN A 78 10.44 10.70 17.61
N GLY A 79 9.20 10.31 17.92
CA GLY A 79 8.32 9.64 16.96
C GLY A 79 7.40 8.64 17.66
N ILE A 80 7.02 7.58 16.96
CA ILE A 80 6.08 6.58 17.44
C ILE A 80 6.75 5.21 17.39
N ASP A 81 6.55 4.40 18.43
CA ASP A 81 6.96 3.00 18.46
C ASP A 81 5.72 2.11 18.38
N LEU A 82 5.60 1.34 17.30
CA LEU A 82 4.61 0.29 17.14
C LEU A 82 5.19 -0.99 17.73
N GLN A 83 4.78 -1.28 18.96
CA GLN A 83 5.21 -2.47 19.69
C GLN A 83 4.30 -3.63 19.32
N ILE A 84 4.84 -4.56 18.54
CA ILE A 84 4.14 -5.69 17.95
C ILE A 84 4.57 -6.96 18.69
N TRP A 85 3.61 -7.61 19.33
CA TRP A 85 3.85 -8.85 20.06
C TRP A 85 3.47 -10.03 19.18
N LEU A 86 4.47 -10.84 18.81
CA LEU A 86 4.26 -12.03 17.98
C LEU A 86 4.16 -13.30 18.83
N THR A 87 3.48 -14.29 18.27
CA THR A 87 3.62 -15.70 18.70
C THR A 87 5.06 -16.18 18.58
N GLU A 88 5.43 -17.24 19.30
CA GLU A 88 6.79 -17.77 19.33
C GLU A 88 7.32 -18.15 17.94
N ALA A 89 6.48 -18.82 17.12
CA ALA A 89 6.85 -19.23 15.77
C ALA A 89 7.17 -18.01 14.87
N ALA A 90 6.35 -16.97 14.93
CA ALA A 90 6.55 -15.75 14.17
C ALA A 90 7.75 -14.93 14.67
N ALA A 91 7.96 -14.87 15.99
CA ALA A 91 9.15 -14.24 16.59
C ALA A 91 10.44 -14.93 16.14
N ALA A 92 10.47 -16.27 16.07
CA ALA A 92 11.62 -17.02 15.58
C ALA A 92 11.92 -16.72 14.10
N ARG A 93 10.87 -16.64 13.26
CA ARG A 93 10.99 -16.25 11.84
C ARG A 93 11.48 -14.82 11.67
N GLN A 94 10.94 -13.88 12.44
CA GLN A 94 11.37 -12.48 12.47
C GLN A 94 12.85 -12.35 12.85
N ALA A 95 13.28 -13.06 13.89
CA ALA A 95 14.66 -13.02 14.37
C ALA A 95 15.64 -13.61 13.35
N LYS A 96 15.24 -14.69 12.64
CA LYS A 96 16.04 -15.26 11.55
C LYS A 96 16.22 -14.26 10.41
N ARG A 97 15.14 -13.59 10.00
CA ARG A 97 15.18 -12.61 8.92
C ARG A 97 16.00 -11.38 9.29
N ARG A 98 15.89 -10.88 10.52
CA ARG A 98 16.70 -9.75 11.00
C ARG A 98 18.20 -10.01 10.92
N ARG A 99 18.63 -11.26 11.14
CA ARG A 99 20.06 -11.65 11.03
C ARG A 99 20.58 -11.70 9.60
N SER A 100 19.70 -11.86 8.60
CA SER A 100 20.08 -11.85 7.19
C SER A 100 19.93 -10.47 6.53
N MET A 101 19.48 -9.44 7.26
CA MET A 101 19.34 -8.10 6.67
C MET A 101 20.71 -7.43 6.52
N ALA A 102 21.01 -6.98 5.31
CA ALA A 102 22.24 -6.25 5.00
C ALA A 102 22.18 -4.74 5.31
N GLY A 103 21.01 -4.20 5.68
CA GLY A 103 20.83 -2.77 5.95
C GLY A 103 19.43 -2.40 6.44
N PRO A 104 19.15 -1.09 6.63
CA PRO A 104 17.84 -0.60 7.06
C PRO A 104 16.77 -0.97 6.03
N VAL A 105 15.57 -1.34 6.51
CA VAL A 105 14.39 -1.63 5.66
C VAL A 105 13.46 -0.41 5.56
N GLY A 106 12.74 -0.29 4.45
CA GLY A 106 11.61 0.65 4.39
C GLY A 106 11.16 1.16 3.02
N CYS A 107 12.05 1.18 2.03
CA CYS A 107 11.71 1.78 0.73
C CYS A 107 11.13 0.81 -0.32
N GLY A 108 10.90 -0.46 0.05
CA GLY A 108 10.47 -1.54 -0.85
C GLY A 108 11.50 -2.65 -1.02
N LEU A 109 12.78 -2.31 -1.24
CA LEU A 109 13.90 -3.26 -1.41
C LEU A 109 15.06 -3.04 -0.41
N CYS A 110 14.97 -1.98 0.39
CA CYS A 110 15.97 -1.67 1.39
C CYS A 110 16.02 -2.83 2.41
N GLY A 111 17.20 -3.42 2.67
CA GLY A 111 17.41 -4.54 3.61
C GLY A 111 17.62 -5.93 2.99
N ILE A 112 17.43 -6.06 1.68
CA ILE A 112 17.72 -7.28 0.91
C ILE A 112 19.24 -7.45 0.72
N ASP A 113 19.75 -8.67 0.92
CA ASP A 113 21.20 -8.97 0.91
C ASP A 113 21.73 -9.48 -0.45
N SER A 114 20.86 -9.68 -1.44
CA SER A 114 21.23 -10.18 -2.77
C SER A 114 20.35 -9.65 -3.91
N LEU A 115 20.94 -9.52 -5.10
CA LEU A 115 20.20 -9.18 -6.33
C LEU A 115 19.11 -10.23 -6.64
N GLU A 116 19.37 -11.49 -6.28
CA GLU A 116 18.43 -12.59 -6.46
C GLU A 116 17.18 -12.42 -5.58
N GLU A 117 17.35 -11.97 -4.34
CA GLU A 117 16.22 -11.69 -3.46
C GLU A 117 15.47 -10.41 -3.88
N ALA A 118 16.17 -9.42 -4.46
CA ALA A 118 15.54 -8.21 -5.01
C ALA A 118 14.70 -8.50 -6.27
N LEU A 119 15.08 -9.51 -7.05
CA LEU A 119 14.40 -9.96 -8.26
C LEU A 119 13.54 -11.21 -8.03
N ARG A 120 13.34 -11.62 -6.78
CA ARG A 120 12.56 -12.81 -6.46
C ARG A 120 11.15 -12.65 -7.02
N LEU A 121 10.76 -13.61 -7.84
CA LEU A 121 9.42 -13.65 -8.41
C LEU A 121 8.38 -13.65 -7.28
N PRO A 122 7.30 -12.85 -7.40
CA PRO A 122 6.25 -12.87 -6.41
C PRO A 122 5.63 -14.27 -6.31
N ARG A 123 5.01 -14.57 -5.17
CA ARG A 123 4.17 -15.76 -5.07
C ARG A 123 3.04 -15.67 -6.11
N PRO A 124 2.78 -16.73 -6.89
CA PRO A 124 1.65 -16.75 -7.80
C PRO A 124 0.33 -16.50 -7.06
N ILE A 125 -0.55 -15.73 -7.68
CA ILE A 125 -1.89 -15.48 -7.19
C ILE A 125 -2.74 -16.72 -7.44
N ALA A 126 -3.54 -17.10 -6.44
CA ALA A 126 -4.48 -18.20 -6.59
C ALA A 126 -5.48 -17.92 -7.73
N PRO A 127 -5.94 -18.96 -8.45
CA PRO A 127 -7.01 -18.80 -9.43
C PRO A 127 -8.21 -18.08 -8.82
N SER A 128 -8.79 -17.16 -9.59
CA SER A 128 -9.91 -16.33 -9.16
C SER A 128 -10.76 -15.98 -10.37
N ASP A 129 -12.07 -16.15 -10.22
CA ASP A 129 -13.08 -15.80 -11.22
C ASP A 129 -13.44 -14.30 -11.16
N PHE A 130 -12.79 -13.54 -10.29
CA PHE A 130 -13.00 -12.10 -10.20
C PHE A 130 -12.58 -11.41 -11.49
N ALA A 131 -13.54 -10.73 -12.11
CA ALA A 131 -13.35 -9.96 -13.33
C ALA A 131 -14.02 -8.59 -13.21
N LEU A 132 -13.50 -7.63 -13.97
CA LEU A 132 -14.02 -6.27 -14.07
C LEU A 132 -14.41 -5.96 -15.50
N THR A 133 -15.51 -5.23 -15.68
CA THR A 133 -15.76 -4.54 -16.96
C THR A 133 -14.89 -3.29 -17.06
N PRO A 134 -14.62 -2.78 -18.29
CA PRO A 134 -13.95 -1.50 -18.47
C PRO A 134 -14.61 -0.35 -17.69
N ALA A 135 -15.94 -0.32 -17.63
CA ALA A 135 -16.69 0.68 -16.86
C ALA A 135 -16.37 0.61 -15.36
N GLN A 136 -16.26 -0.59 -14.80
CA GLN A 136 -15.91 -0.77 -13.38
C GLN A 136 -14.46 -0.36 -13.07
N VAL A 137 -13.52 -0.60 -13.99
CA VAL A 137 -12.13 -0.12 -13.85
C VAL A 137 -12.10 1.41 -13.81
N MET A 138 -12.80 2.07 -14.74
CA MET A 138 -12.89 3.54 -14.77
C MET A 138 -13.60 4.09 -13.54
N GLN A 139 -14.68 3.44 -13.08
CA GLN A 139 -15.41 3.80 -11.86
C GLN A 139 -14.50 3.72 -10.63
N ALA A 140 -13.72 2.64 -10.49
CA ALA A 140 -12.81 2.46 -9.36
C ALA A 140 -11.79 3.61 -9.23
N VAL A 141 -11.35 4.18 -10.36
CA VAL A 141 -10.48 5.36 -10.38
C VAL A 141 -11.27 6.65 -10.13
N ALA A 142 -12.48 6.77 -10.70
CA ALA A 142 -13.34 7.93 -10.52
C ALA A 142 -13.81 8.11 -9.06
N ASP A 143 -13.90 7.03 -8.29
CA ASP A 143 -14.30 7.05 -6.88
C ASP A 143 -13.17 7.55 -5.96
N LEU A 144 -11.89 7.38 -6.33
CA LEU A 144 -10.74 7.72 -5.49
C LEU A 144 -10.78 9.12 -4.85
N PRO A 145 -11.15 10.22 -5.54
CA PRO A 145 -11.16 11.55 -4.94
C PRO A 145 -11.99 11.64 -3.67
N ALA A 146 -13.10 10.90 -3.56
CA ALA A 146 -13.96 10.90 -2.38
C ALA A 146 -13.31 10.22 -1.15
N HIS A 147 -12.19 9.52 -1.33
CA HIS A 147 -11.50 8.73 -0.32
C HIS A 147 -10.09 9.25 0.03
N GLN A 148 -9.79 10.51 -0.31
CA GLN A 148 -8.46 11.10 -0.16
C GLN A 148 -8.42 12.42 0.65
N PRO A 149 -8.98 12.46 1.88
CA PRO A 149 -9.07 13.68 2.67
C PRO A 149 -7.72 14.33 3.01
N LEU A 150 -6.64 13.56 3.17
CA LEU A 150 -5.29 14.08 3.42
C LEU A 150 -4.70 14.67 2.14
N HIS A 151 -4.80 13.95 1.01
CA HIS A 151 -4.36 14.45 -0.29
C HIS A 151 -5.10 15.75 -0.64
N ASP A 152 -6.42 15.83 -0.46
CA ASP A 152 -7.19 17.02 -0.82
C ASP A 152 -6.72 18.27 -0.05
N ALA A 153 -6.38 18.10 1.22
CA ALA A 153 -5.88 19.20 2.03
C ALA A 153 -4.43 19.56 1.77
N THR A 154 -3.58 18.59 1.39
CA THR A 154 -2.12 18.76 1.40
C THR A 154 -1.47 18.70 0.03
N ARG A 155 -2.11 17.99 -0.91
CA ARG A 155 -1.59 17.60 -2.23
C ARG A 155 -0.28 16.80 -2.16
N ALA A 156 -0.03 16.12 -1.05
CA ALA A 156 1.26 15.49 -0.74
C ALA A 156 1.11 14.11 -0.08
N ALA A 157 -0.04 13.45 -0.25
CA ALA A 157 -0.27 12.09 0.19
C ALA A 157 -0.61 11.18 -1.00
N HIS A 158 -0.25 9.91 -0.84
CA HIS A 158 -0.69 8.81 -1.68
C HIS A 158 -1.85 8.09 -1.02
N CYS A 159 -2.70 7.49 -1.85
CA CYS A 159 -3.80 6.63 -1.44
C CYS A 159 -3.67 5.24 -2.07
N ALA A 160 -4.00 4.23 -1.28
CA ALA A 160 -4.34 2.89 -1.71
C ALA A 160 -5.78 2.60 -1.29
N ALA A 161 -6.58 2.06 -2.20
CA ALA A 161 -7.96 1.68 -1.96
C ALA A 161 -8.24 0.24 -2.40
N PHE A 162 -9.27 -0.36 -1.83
CA PHE A 162 -9.79 -1.67 -2.24
C PHE A 162 -11.19 -1.52 -2.78
N TRP A 163 -11.36 -1.96 -4.02
CA TRP A 163 -12.60 -1.89 -4.77
C TRP A 163 -13.18 -3.29 -4.92
N THR A 164 -14.45 -3.44 -4.57
CA THR A 164 -15.20 -4.68 -4.74
C THR A 164 -16.69 -4.38 -4.84
N ALA A 165 -17.45 -5.26 -5.48
CA ALA A 165 -18.92 -5.17 -5.59
C ALA A 165 -19.44 -3.78 -6.02
N GLY A 166 -18.71 -3.06 -6.89
CA GLY A 166 -19.17 -1.78 -7.44
C GLY A 166 -18.64 -0.52 -6.74
N ALA A 167 -17.90 -0.63 -5.62
CA ALA A 167 -17.47 0.54 -4.86
C ALA A 167 -16.12 0.34 -4.15
N ILE A 168 -15.50 1.45 -3.75
CA ILE A 168 -14.40 1.45 -2.78
C ILE A 168 -14.95 1.17 -1.39
N VAL A 169 -14.50 0.07 -0.76
CA VAL A 169 -14.94 -0.32 0.59
C VAL A 169 -13.93 0.04 1.68
N ALA A 170 -12.67 0.29 1.31
CA ALA A 170 -11.62 0.74 2.20
C ALA A 170 -10.59 1.57 1.45
N ALA A 171 -10.05 2.60 2.10
CA ALA A 171 -8.95 3.39 1.60
C ALA A 171 -8.04 3.83 2.75
N ARG A 172 -6.74 3.94 2.48
CA ARG A 172 -5.73 4.44 3.41
C ARG A 172 -4.78 5.39 2.71
N GLU A 173 -4.41 6.45 3.42
CA GLU A 173 -3.50 7.47 2.94
C GLU A 173 -2.20 7.47 3.74
N ASP A 174 -1.11 7.81 3.06
CA ASP A 174 0.17 8.08 3.67
C ASP A 174 1.03 8.95 2.75
N VAL A 175 1.96 9.70 3.32
CA VAL A 175 3.01 10.38 2.54
C VAL A 175 3.84 9.39 1.71
N GLY A 176 4.05 8.17 2.22
CA GLY A 176 4.74 7.07 1.55
C GLY A 176 3.76 6.11 0.86
N ARG A 177 3.90 5.92 -0.46
CA ARG A 177 3.07 4.98 -1.22
C ARG A 177 3.09 3.54 -0.70
N HIS A 178 4.22 3.06 -0.18
CA HIS A 178 4.34 1.71 0.40
C HIS A 178 3.52 1.59 1.68
N ASN A 179 3.62 2.59 2.56
CA ASN A 179 2.89 2.65 3.81
C ASN A 179 1.38 2.73 3.57
N ALA A 180 0.93 3.49 2.56
CA ALA A 180 -0.49 3.57 2.20
C ALA A 180 -1.04 2.18 1.82
N LEU A 181 -0.29 1.42 1.01
CA LEU A 181 -0.67 0.05 0.65
C LEU A 181 -0.62 -0.89 1.86
N ASP A 182 0.41 -0.81 2.69
CA ASP A 182 0.51 -1.64 3.91
C ASP A 182 -0.68 -1.35 4.84
N LYS A 183 -0.99 -0.08 5.11
CA LYS A 183 -2.17 0.30 5.89
C LYS A 183 -3.45 -0.27 5.30
N LEU A 184 -3.65 -0.18 3.98
CA LEU A 184 -4.83 -0.76 3.35
C LEU A 184 -4.89 -2.27 3.57
N ILE A 185 -3.79 -2.98 3.31
CA ILE A 185 -3.68 -4.43 3.48
C ILE A 185 -3.97 -4.81 4.94
N GLY A 186 -3.33 -4.13 5.91
CA GLY A 186 -3.51 -4.39 7.33
C GLY A 186 -4.92 -4.11 7.85
N SER A 187 -5.64 -3.15 7.24
CA SER A 187 -7.07 -2.98 7.51
C SER A 187 -7.89 -4.16 7.01
N LEU A 188 -7.60 -4.65 5.81
CA LEU A 188 -8.43 -5.63 5.10
C LEU A 188 -8.20 -7.07 5.57
N ILE A 189 -6.99 -7.41 6.02
CA ILE A 189 -6.64 -8.76 6.47
C ILE A 189 -7.26 -9.12 7.82
N ARG A 190 -7.75 -8.13 8.57
CA ARG A 190 -8.39 -8.33 9.89
C ARG A 190 -9.90 -8.55 9.79
N THR A 191 -10.46 -8.47 8.59
CA THR A 191 -11.90 -8.62 8.34
C THR A 191 -12.14 -9.56 7.16
N PRO A 192 -13.19 -10.38 7.18
CA PRO A 192 -13.59 -11.13 6.00
C PRO A 192 -13.82 -10.19 4.81
N ARG A 193 -13.31 -10.57 3.64
CA ARG A 193 -13.51 -9.84 2.39
C ARG A 193 -13.69 -10.80 1.23
N GLY A 194 -14.53 -10.42 0.28
CA GLY A 194 -14.59 -11.06 -1.02
C GLY A 194 -13.37 -10.72 -1.89
N PRO A 195 -13.30 -11.26 -3.12
CA PRO A 195 -12.31 -10.82 -4.09
C PRO A 195 -12.53 -9.35 -4.48
N GLY A 196 -11.47 -8.70 -4.94
CA GLY A 196 -11.51 -7.29 -5.32
C GLY A 196 -10.24 -6.84 -6.01
N ALA A 197 -10.23 -5.56 -6.39
CA ALA A 197 -9.08 -4.90 -6.98
C ALA A 197 -8.43 -3.94 -5.98
N LEU A 198 -7.10 -3.92 -5.98
CA LEU A 198 -6.35 -2.82 -5.37
C LEU A 198 -6.31 -1.64 -6.35
N VAL A 199 -6.53 -0.43 -5.85
CA VAL A 199 -6.48 0.80 -6.64
C VAL A 199 -5.46 1.76 -6.03
N LEU A 200 -4.44 2.14 -6.80
CA LEU A 200 -3.30 2.93 -6.34
C LEU A 200 -3.16 4.25 -7.09
N THR A 201 -2.84 5.30 -6.35
CA THR A 201 -2.53 6.63 -6.91
C THR A 201 -1.07 6.79 -7.35
N CYS A 202 -0.23 5.79 -7.12
CA CYS A 202 1.21 5.86 -7.28
C CYS A 202 1.70 5.11 -8.55
N ARG A 203 3.01 5.19 -8.79
CA ARG A 203 3.71 4.37 -9.79
C ARG A 203 3.79 2.92 -9.30
N THR A 204 3.55 1.96 -10.18
CA THR A 204 3.67 0.53 -9.84
C THR A 204 5.12 0.07 -9.98
N SER A 205 5.82 -0.04 -8.86
CA SER A 205 7.13 -0.73 -8.77
C SER A 205 6.95 -2.22 -8.51
N ILE A 206 8.04 -3.00 -8.62
CA ILE A 206 8.05 -4.43 -8.29
C ILE A 206 7.53 -4.69 -6.87
N ASP A 207 7.88 -3.85 -5.90
CA ASP A 207 7.42 -3.98 -4.51
C ASP A 207 5.90 -3.82 -4.38
N MET A 208 5.28 -2.93 -5.17
CA MET A 208 3.81 -2.79 -5.18
C MET A 208 3.14 -4.08 -5.67
N VAL A 209 3.70 -4.69 -6.72
CA VAL A 209 3.23 -5.98 -7.24
C VAL A 209 3.43 -7.08 -6.20
N GLN A 210 4.59 -7.18 -5.58
CA GLN A 210 4.87 -8.18 -4.54
C GLN A 210 3.89 -8.07 -3.37
N LYS A 211 3.62 -6.85 -2.89
CA LYS A 211 2.64 -6.61 -1.82
C LYS A 211 1.22 -6.98 -2.24
N ALA A 212 0.82 -6.66 -3.46
CA ALA A 212 -0.47 -7.08 -4.01
C ALA A 212 -0.60 -8.61 -4.09
N CYS A 213 0.47 -9.31 -4.49
CA CYS A 213 0.51 -10.77 -4.54
C CYS A 213 0.47 -11.41 -3.15
N VAL A 214 1.21 -10.87 -2.16
CA VAL A 214 1.13 -11.34 -0.75
C VAL A 214 -0.29 -11.17 -0.21
N PHE A 215 -0.94 -10.03 -0.51
CA PHE A 215 -2.34 -9.81 -0.13
C PHE A 215 -3.32 -10.71 -0.89
N GLY A 216 -2.93 -11.23 -2.06
CA GLY A 216 -3.75 -12.12 -2.89
C GLY A 216 -4.82 -11.39 -3.71
N ALA A 217 -4.61 -10.12 -4.07
CA ALA A 217 -5.56 -9.40 -4.92
C ALA A 217 -5.36 -9.78 -6.40
N PRO A 218 -6.37 -10.32 -7.10
CA PRO A 218 -6.24 -10.74 -8.50
C PRO A 218 -6.03 -9.60 -9.50
N VAL A 219 -6.39 -8.37 -9.13
CA VAL A 219 -6.30 -7.19 -9.99
C VAL A 219 -5.65 -6.04 -9.23
N LEU A 220 -4.70 -5.36 -9.88
CA LEU A 220 -4.07 -4.13 -9.42
C LEU A 220 -4.27 -3.02 -10.46
N ILE A 221 -4.93 -1.94 -10.07
CA ILE A 221 -5.24 -0.77 -10.89
C ILE A 221 -4.39 0.40 -10.39
N ALA A 222 -3.64 1.04 -11.28
CA ALA A 222 -2.79 2.19 -10.94
C ALA A 222 -3.07 3.40 -11.82
N VAL A 223 -3.06 4.58 -11.19
CA VAL A 223 -3.20 5.87 -11.90
C VAL A 223 -1.91 6.22 -12.66
N SER A 224 -0.74 5.77 -12.22
CA SER A 224 0.53 6.06 -12.90
C SER A 224 1.07 4.84 -13.66
N ALA A 225 2.11 5.04 -14.47
CA ALA A 225 2.74 3.97 -15.26
C ALA A 225 3.38 2.88 -14.38
N PRO A 226 3.53 1.64 -14.85
CA PRO A 226 4.35 0.63 -14.21
C PRO A 226 5.81 0.73 -14.66
N THR A 227 6.73 0.10 -13.94
CA THR A 227 8.07 -0.21 -14.48
C THR A 227 8.02 -1.52 -15.27
N ALA A 228 8.92 -1.71 -16.24
CA ALA A 228 9.00 -2.97 -16.99
C ALA A 228 9.14 -4.20 -16.06
N THR A 229 10.02 -4.11 -15.06
CA THR A 229 10.19 -5.15 -14.04
C THR A 229 8.91 -5.43 -13.24
N ALA A 230 8.06 -4.43 -13.00
CA ALA A 230 6.77 -4.65 -12.34
C ALA A 230 5.80 -5.40 -13.26
N VAL A 231 5.81 -5.11 -14.56
CA VAL A 231 5.02 -5.85 -15.57
C VAL A 231 5.48 -7.30 -15.62
N ASP A 232 6.79 -7.56 -15.72
CA ASP A 232 7.34 -8.92 -15.73
C ASP A 232 6.96 -9.71 -14.48
N ALA A 233 7.05 -9.07 -13.30
CA ALA A 233 6.67 -9.67 -12.03
C ALA A 233 5.16 -9.97 -11.95
N ALA A 234 4.31 -9.06 -12.44
CA ALA A 234 2.86 -9.25 -12.47
C ALA A 234 2.46 -10.38 -13.42
N GLU A 235 3.11 -10.46 -14.58
CA GLU A 235 2.90 -11.52 -15.57
C GLU A 235 3.25 -12.89 -14.97
N ALA A 236 4.44 -13.02 -14.36
CA ALA A 236 4.86 -14.25 -13.72
C ALA A 236 3.96 -14.68 -12.54
N ALA A 237 3.38 -13.71 -11.83
CA ALA A 237 2.54 -13.98 -10.67
C ALA A 237 1.06 -14.24 -11.00
N GLY A 238 0.62 -14.07 -12.25
CA GLY A 238 -0.81 -14.20 -12.57
C GLY A 238 -1.66 -12.99 -12.17
N LEU A 239 -1.04 -11.83 -11.88
CA LEU A 239 -1.70 -10.60 -11.48
C LEU A 239 -2.16 -9.80 -12.70
N THR A 240 -3.44 -9.42 -12.77
CA THR A 240 -3.89 -8.47 -13.79
C THR A 240 -3.46 -7.05 -13.40
N LEU A 241 -2.50 -6.49 -14.12
CA LEU A 241 -1.96 -5.15 -13.91
C LEU A 241 -2.58 -4.18 -14.91
N ILE A 242 -3.40 -3.27 -14.39
CA ILE A 242 -3.95 -2.13 -15.11
C ILE A 242 -3.22 -0.88 -14.65
N ALA A 243 -2.77 -0.05 -15.57
CA ALA A 243 -2.09 1.19 -15.25
C ALA A 243 -2.53 2.33 -16.18
N LEU A 244 -2.02 3.54 -15.90
CA LEU A 244 -2.42 4.77 -16.61
C LEU A 244 -3.95 4.98 -16.58
N ALA A 245 -4.59 4.43 -15.55
CA ALA A 245 -6.04 4.40 -15.46
C ALA A 245 -6.60 5.78 -15.09
N ARG A 246 -7.63 6.19 -15.81
CA ARG A 246 -8.35 7.45 -15.69
C ARG A 246 -9.86 7.17 -15.78
N PRO A 247 -10.72 8.14 -15.44
CA PRO A 247 -12.16 8.00 -15.61
C PRO A 247 -12.60 7.76 -17.07
N ASP A 248 -11.73 7.97 -18.06
CA ASP A 248 -12.01 7.88 -19.49
C ASP A 248 -11.17 6.81 -20.23
N GLY A 249 -10.31 6.05 -19.54
CA GLY A 249 -9.51 5.00 -20.17
C GLY A 249 -8.46 4.37 -19.27
N PHE A 250 -7.84 3.29 -19.73
CA PHE A 250 -6.75 2.60 -19.04
C PHE A 250 -5.96 1.70 -20.00
N GLU A 251 -4.79 1.24 -19.56
CA GLU A 251 -3.98 0.24 -20.26
C GLU A 251 -3.83 -1.02 -19.40
N CYS A 252 -4.11 -2.19 -19.98
CA CYS A 252 -3.91 -3.49 -19.33
C CYS A 252 -2.60 -4.11 -19.80
N PHE A 253 -1.68 -4.38 -18.88
CA PHE A 253 -0.34 -4.88 -19.19
C PHE A 253 -0.22 -6.39 -19.10
N THR A 254 -0.97 -7.03 -18.20
CA THR A 254 -0.84 -8.46 -17.89
C THR A 254 -2.21 -9.08 -17.63
N HIS A 255 -2.36 -10.37 -17.94
CA HIS A 255 -3.56 -11.16 -17.64
C HIS A 255 -4.91 -10.49 -17.99
N PRO A 256 -5.13 -10.05 -19.25
CA PRO A 256 -6.33 -9.30 -19.66
C PRO A 256 -7.62 -10.13 -19.62
N HIS A 257 -7.54 -11.44 -19.40
CA HIS A 257 -8.70 -12.32 -19.29
C HIS A 257 -9.65 -11.96 -18.13
N ARG A 258 -9.18 -11.18 -17.14
CA ARG A 258 -10.03 -10.63 -16.06
C ARG A 258 -10.74 -9.32 -16.44
N ILE A 259 -10.60 -8.85 -17.68
CA ILE A 259 -11.34 -7.71 -18.21
C ILE A 259 -12.49 -8.25 -19.09
N ALA A 260 -13.69 -8.25 -18.54
CA ALA A 260 -14.89 -8.75 -19.22
C ALA A 260 -15.40 -7.73 -20.25
N SER A 261 -15.71 -8.19 -21.46
CA SER A 261 -16.16 -7.34 -22.57
C SER A 261 -17.62 -6.87 -22.47
N SER A 262 -18.43 -7.41 -21.56
CA SER A 262 -19.79 -6.94 -21.23
C SER A 262 -20.31 -7.54 -19.89
N GLU A 263 -21.45 -7.03 -19.39
CA GLU A 263 -22.14 -7.14 -18.06
C GLU A 263 -22.15 -8.46 -17.25
N ALA A 264 -21.38 -9.49 -17.60
CA ALA A 264 -21.21 -10.69 -16.78
C ALA A 264 -20.08 -10.54 -15.73
N ALA A 265 -19.99 -9.39 -15.04
CA ALA A 265 -19.11 -9.26 -13.88
C ALA A 265 -19.87 -9.69 -12.63
N HIS A 266 -19.32 -10.61 -11.85
CA HIS A 266 -19.97 -11.23 -10.70
C HIS A 266 -20.60 -10.21 -9.75
N VAL A 267 -21.94 -10.19 -9.74
CA VAL A 267 -22.78 -9.74 -8.62
C VAL A 267 -23.07 -11.00 -7.80
N ALA A 268 -22.21 -11.33 -6.84
CA ALA A 268 -22.49 -12.33 -5.81
C ALA A 268 -21.63 -12.04 -4.57
#